data_AF-A0A960L7D3-F1
#
_entry.id   AF-A0A960L7D3-F1
#
_cell.length_a   1.000
_cell.length_b   1.000
_cell.length_c   1.000
_cell.angle_alpha   90.00
_cell.angle_beta   90.00
_cell.angle_gamma   90.00
#
_symmetry.space_group_name_H-M   'P 1'
#
loop_
_entity.id
_entity.type
_entity.pdbx_description
1 polymer ?
#
loop_
_entity_poly.entity_id
_entity_poly.type
_entity_poly.pdbx_seq_one_letter_code
_entity_poly.pdbx_strand_id
1 'polypeptide(L)'
;MPGPGYCRVFPPPILSALPTPEPTLCFSKDASMFHVDVSFPTLEILLSSLMIFGLRVSDVSLATFRILMITRGRTRLAATLGFGEAAIWVVAISQVITHVGNLWNMIAYASGFAAGTLFGMWLESKLAFGDVDLRVISLRRETNDIAEAIRGQGYGVTEVEGRGLSGPVHVVAAVVPRKAVPKLVKLVREVDPGSFVTMDDVRWVSGGFVGIIK
;
A
#
# COMPACT_ATOMS: atom_id res chain seq x y z
N MET A 1 12.34 -27.92 54.94
CA MET A 1 11.19 -28.83 54.71
C MET A 1 10.15 -28.11 53.84
N PRO A 2 9.85 -28.63 52.65
CA PRO A 2 8.49 -28.61 52.11
C PRO A 2 8.01 -30.04 51.75
N GLY A 3 6.71 -30.29 51.93
CA GLY A 3 6.08 -31.62 51.82
C GLY A 3 5.82 -32.12 50.39
N PRO A 4 5.41 -33.40 50.23
CA PRO A 4 5.40 -34.07 48.93
C PRO A 4 4.09 -33.91 48.16
N GLY A 5 4.19 -33.60 46.86
CA GLY A 5 3.10 -33.70 45.90
C GLY A 5 2.80 -35.17 45.55
N TYR A 6 1.55 -35.58 45.73
CA TYR A 6 1.08 -36.94 45.46
C TYR A 6 0.93 -37.18 43.95
N CYS A 7 1.71 -38.10 43.37
CA CYS A 7 1.39 -38.79 42.12
C CYS A 7 0.59 -40.06 42.44
N ARG A 8 -0.69 -40.15 42.05
CA ARG A 8 -1.44 -41.41 42.10
C ARG A 8 -1.10 -42.24 40.87
N VAL A 9 -0.39 -43.34 41.06
CA VAL A 9 -0.19 -44.39 40.06
C VAL A 9 -1.35 -45.38 40.17
N PHE A 10 -2.20 -45.45 39.14
CA PHE A 10 -3.08 -46.61 38.94
C PHE A 10 -2.26 -47.70 38.23
N PRO A 11 -2.25 -48.96 38.70
CA PRO A 11 -1.59 -50.04 37.96
C PRO A 11 -2.48 -50.47 36.77
N PRO A 12 -1.90 -50.71 35.57
CA PRO A 12 -2.66 -51.32 34.48
C PRO A 12 -2.73 -52.85 34.68
N PRO A 13 -3.82 -53.52 34.26
CA PRO A 13 -3.82 -54.97 34.13
C PRO A 13 -2.95 -55.38 32.94
N ILE A 14 -2.27 -56.50 33.14
CA ILE A 14 -1.37 -57.21 32.24
C ILE A 14 -2.12 -57.68 30.98
N LEU A 15 -1.72 -57.27 29.76
CA LEU A 15 -1.60 -58.17 28.59
C LEU A 15 -0.96 -57.51 27.34
N SER A 16 0.06 -58.19 26.82
CA SER A 16 0.49 -58.33 25.40
C SER A 16 0.62 -57.11 24.46
N ALA A 17 1.87 -56.69 24.29
CA ALA A 17 2.59 -56.48 23.03
C ALA A 17 1.79 -56.14 21.75
N LEU A 18 1.86 -54.87 21.32
CA LEU A 18 2.05 -54.36 19.95
C LEU A 18 2.12 -52.81 20.05
N PRO A 19 3.18 -52.11 19.56
CA PRO A 19 3.20 -50.65 19.58
C PRO A 19 2.49 -50.10 18.32
N THR A 20 1.24 -49.66 18.46
CA THR A 20 0.61 -48.74 17.50
C THR A 20 0.69 -47.30 18.03
N PRO A 21 0.75 -46.29 17.14
CA PRO A 21 1.24 -44.96 17.46
C PRO A 21 0.11 -44.05 17.90
N GLU A 22 0.18 -43.48 19.10
CA GLU A 22 -0.61 -42.29 19.44
C GLU A 22 0.19 -41.32 20.32
N PRO A 23 -0.06 -40.02 20.18
CA PRO A 23 0.91 -38.98 20.50
C PRO A 23 0.89 -38.75 22.00
N THR A 24 1.94 -39.14 22.69
CA THR A 24 2.29 -38.52 23.96
C THR A 24 2.60 -37.06 23.67
N LEU A 25 1.58 -36.22 23.84
CA LEU A 25 1.64 -34.79 23.93
C LEU A 25 2.48 -34.44 25.19
N CYS A 26 3.79 -34.64 25.09
CA CYS A 26 4.73 -34.01 26.00
C CYS A 26 4.70 -32.52 25.67
N PHE A 27 3.79 -31.80 26.32
CA PHE A 27 3.97 -30.38 26.57
C PHE A 27 5.24 -30.26 27.42
N SER A 28 6.38 -30.18 26.73
CA SER A 28 7.62 -29.78 27.36
C SER A 28 7.36 -28.44 27.99
N LYS A 29 7.65 -28.36 29.28
CA LYS A 29 7.57 -27.17 30.10
C LYS A 29 8.77 -26.25 29.80
N ASP A 30 9.12 -26.10 28.52
CA ASP A 30 10.12 -25.17 28.00
C ASP A 30 9.43 -23.88 27.53
N ALA A 31 8.49 -23.37 28.33
CA ALA A 31 7.85 -22.07 28.10
C ALA A 31 8.72 -20.90 28.62
N SER A 32 10.02 -21.10 28.81
CA SER A 32 10.96 -20.11 29.34
C SER A 32 11.97 -19.60 28.29
N MET A 33 11.60 -19.61 27.00
CA MET A 33 12.50 -19.20 25.90
C MET A 33 12.08 -17.89 25.22
N PHE A 34 11.32 -17.04 25.90
CA PHE A 34 11.03 -15.69 25.42
C PHE A 34 10.97 -14.71 26.60
N HIS A 35 12.12 -14.53 27.26
CA HIS A 35 12.30 -13.40 28.15
C HIS A 35 12.41 -12.14 27.28
N VAL A 36 11.28 -11.45 27.11
CA VAL A 36 11.26 -10.12 26.49
C VAL A 36 11.81 -9.15 27.52
N ASP A 37 13.05 -8.74 27.34
CA ASP A 37 13.66 -7.77 28.23
C ASP A 37 13.05 -6.39 27.98
N VAL A 38 12.11 -5.99 28.83
CA VAL A 38 11.53 -4.63 28.88
C VAL A 38 12.48 -3.70 29.65
N SER A 39 13.76 -3.75 29.33
CA SER A 39 14.77 -2.86 29.90
C SER A 39 14.81 -1.54 29.11
N PHE A 40 15.28 -0.47 29.76
CA PHE A 40 15.57 0.78 29.07
C PHE A 40 16.55 0.53 27.91
N PRO A 41 16.31 1.07 26.72
CA PRO A 41 17.13 0.78 25.55
C PRO A 41 18.54 1.35 25.76
N THR A 42 19.56 0.50 25.66
CA THR A 42 20.95 0.94 25.53
C THR A 42 21.17 1.55 24.15
N LEU A 43 22.24 2.33 23.98
CA LEU A 43 22.55 2.98 22.71
C LEU A 43 22.67 2.00 21.54
N GLU A 44 23.17 0.79 21.79
CA GLU A 44 23.30 -0.27 20.78
C GLU A 44 21.94 -0.79 20.31
N ILE A 45 21.00 -0.98 21.25
CA ILE A 45 19.61 -1.40 20.96
C ILE A 45 18.89 -0.32 20.16
N LEU A 46 19.12 0.95 20.49
CA LEU A 46 18.52 2.06 19.77
C LEU A 46 19.03 2.13 18.33
N LEU A 47 20.33 1.92 18.12
CA LEU A 47 20.94 1.91 16.79
C LEU A 47 20.41 0.73 15.95
N SER A 48 20.32 -0.48 16.51
CA SER A 48 19.75 -1.63 15.83
C SER A 48 18.27 -1.41 15.48
N SER A 49 17.50 -0.87 16.43
CA SER A 49 16.09 -0.53 16.25
C SER A 49 15.90 0.49 15.12
N LEU A 50 16.71 1.54 15.09
CA LEU A 50 16.63 2.58 14.05
C LEU A 50 17.02 2.02 12.67
N MET A 51 18.00 1.13 12.61
CA MET A 51 18.39 0.47 11.36
C MET A 51 17.25 -0.43 10.84
N ILE A 52 16.63 -1.23 11.71
CA ILE A 52 15.46 -2.07 11.36
C ILE A 52 14.30 -1.19 10.87
N PHE A 53 14.02 -0.10 11.58
CA PHE A 53 13.00 0.87 11.21
C PHE A 53 13.25 1.45 9.81
N GLY A 54 14.47 1.94 9.55
CA GLY A 54 14.83 2.54 8.26
C GLY A 54 14.79 1.54 7.10
N LEU A 55 15.27 0.31 7.32
CA LEU A 55 15.15 -0.78 6.36
C LEU A 55 13.69 -1.07 6.04
N ARG A 56 12.83 -1.13 7.06
CA ARG A 56 11.40 -1.44 6.88
C ARG A 56 10.64 -0.32 6.18
N VAL A 57 10.95 0.94 6.49
CA VAL A 57 10.39 2.09 5.77
C VAL A 57 10.77 2.03 4.29
N SER A 58 12.03 1.72 3.98
CA SER A 58 12.52 1.62 2.61
C SER A 58 11.86 0.47 1.85
N ASP A 59 11.74 -0.70 2.48
CA ASP A 59 11.08 -1.89 1.92
C ASP A 59 9.63 -1.60 1.52
N VAL A 60 8.83 -1.07 2.44
CA VAL A 60 7.41 -0.76 2.19
C VAL A 60 7.23 0.34 1.14
N SER A 61 8.15 1.31 1.11
CA SER A 61 8.16 2.35 0.09
C SER A 61 8.39 1.76 -1.30
N LEU A 62 9.36 0.86 -1.44
CA LEU A 62 9.64 0.15 -2.70
C LEU A 62 8.48 -0.75 -3.12
N ALA A 63 7.83 -1.43 -2.16
CA ALA A 63 6.63 -2.22 -2.43
C ALA A 63 5.49 -1.37 -3.02
N THR A 64 5.26 -0.17 -2.45
CA THR A 64 4.30 0.80 -3.00
C THR A 64 4.65 1.19 -4.43
N PHE A 65 5.92 1.52 -4.69
CA PHE A 65 6.40 1.83 -6.04
C PHE A 65 6.24 0.69 -7.04
N ARG A 66 6.53 -0.54 -6.61
CA ARG A 66 6.33 -1.74 -7.43
C ARG A 66 4.88 -1.86 -7.84
N ILE A 67 3.95 -1.74 -6.89
CA ILE A 67 2.51 -1.78 -7.16
C ILE A 67 2.11 -0.68 -8.15
N LEU A 68 2.60 0.55 -7.96
CA LEU A 68 2.35 1.66 -8.89
C LEU A 68 2.85 1.35 -10.31
N MET A 69 4.02 0.72 -10.46
CA MET A 69 4.53 0.33 -11.79
C MET A 69 3.68 -0.78 -12.41
N ILE A 70 3.16 -1.72 -11.62
CA ILE A 70 2.26 -2.80 -12.09
C ILE A 70 0.95 -2.22 -12.59
N THR A 71 0.30 -1.35 -11.82
CA THR A 71 -0.99 -0.75 -12.20
C THR A 71 -0.87 0.13 -13.45
N ARG A 72 0.33 0.66 -13.71
CA ARG A 72 0.69 1.46 -14.90
C ARG A 72 1.22 0.61 -16.07
N GLY A 73 1.18 -0.72 -16.00
CA GLY A 73 1.63 -1.60 -17.07
C GLY A 73 3.14 -1.63 -17.32
N ARG A 74 3.96 -1.00 -16.47
CA ARG A 74 5.43 -0.96 -16.59
C ARG A 74 6.09 -2.17 -15.92
N THR A 75 5.80 -3.36 -16.45
CA THR A 75 6.16 -4.65 -15.83
C THR A 75 7.67 -4.85 -15.62
N ARG A 76 8.52 -4.36 -16.53
CA ARG A 76 10.00 -4.46 -16.39
C ARG A 76 10.53 -3.71 -15.18
N LEU A 77 10.06 -2.48 -14.96
CA LEU A 77 10.45 -1.67 -13.79
C LEU A 77 9.91 -2.28 -12.49
N ALA A 78 8.68 -2.79 -12.53
CA ALA A 78 8.10 -3.50 -11.39
C ALA A 78 8.92 -4.73 -10.99
N ALA A 79 9.41 -5.51 -11.97
CA ALA A 79 10.23 -6.68 -11.71
C ALA A 79 11.59 -6.31 -11.08
N THR A 80 12.27 -5.27 -11.59
CA THR A 80 13.55 -4.83 -11.01
C THR A 80 13.39 -4.27 -9.60
N LEU A 81 12.29 -3.54 -9.34
CA LEU A 81 11.97 -3.04 -8.01
C LEU A 81 11.65 -4.19 -7.05
N GLY A 82 10.87 -5.17 -7.49
CA GLY A 82 10.52 -6.34 -6.66
C GLY A 82 11.73 -7.20 -6.30
N PHE A 83 12.71 -7.31 -7.20
CA PHE A 83 13.97 -7.98 -6.90
C PHE A 83 14.75 -7.25 -5.78
N GLY A 84 14.88 -5.92 -5.87
CA GLY A 84 15.53 -5.11 -4.84
C GLY A 84 14.79 -5.12 -3.51
N GLU A 85 13.46 -5.02 -3.53
CA GLU A 85 12.57 -5.16 -2.37
C GLU A 85 12.80 -6.50 -1.66
N ALA A 86 12.81 -7.62 -2.40
CA ALA A 86 13.04 -8.93 -1.82
C ALA A 86 14.41 -9.04 -1.10
N ALA A 87 15.46 -8.45 -1.67
CA ALA A 87 16.78 -8.42 -1.03
C ALA A 87 16.77 -7.61 0.29
N ILE A 88 16.12 -6.45 0.30
CA ILE A 88 15.98 -5.61 1.50
C ILE A 88 15.16 -6.34 2.56
N TRP A 89 14.06 -6.99 2.15
CA TRP A 89 13.20 -7.76 3.05
C TRP A 89 13.98 -8.86 3.78
N VAL A 90 14.79 -9.63 3.04
CA VAL A 90 15.64 -10.70 3.62
C VAL A 90 16.62 -10.13 4.65
N VAL A 91 17.25 -8.98 4.36
CA VAL A 91 18.16 -8.33 5.32
C VAL A 91 17.39 -7.84 6.55
N ALA A 92 16.24 -7.19 6.36
CA ALA A 92 15.43 -6.65 7.44
C ALA A 92 14.92 -7.74 8.39
N ILE A 93 14.37 -8.84 7.86
CA ILE A 93 13.84 -9.94 8.68
C ILE A 93 14.97 -10.65 9.43
N SER A 94 16.14 -10.81 8.80
CA SER A 94 17.31 -11.41 9.45
C SER A 94 17.73 -10.63 10.69
N GLN A 95 17.75 -9.29 10.61
CA GLN A 95 18.09 -8.42 11.73
C GLN A 95 17.11 -8.50 12.90
N VAL A 96 15.82 -8.71 12.61
CA VAL A 96 14.78 -8.88 13.64
C VAL A 96 14.93 -10.23 14.34
N ILE A 97 15.17 -11.30 13.57
CA ILE A 97 15.30 -12.65 14.11
C ILE A 97 16.56 -12.77 14.97
N THR A 98 17.69 -12.18 14.56
CA THR A 98 18.93 -12.23 15.35
C THR A 98 18.80 -11.49 16.69
N HIS A 99 17.89 -10.53 16.80
CA HIS A 99 17.68 -9.72 18.00
C HIS A 99 16.25 -9.85 18.56
N VAL A 100 15.63 -11.02 18.39
CA VAL A 100 14.21 -11.27 18.68
C VAL A 100 13.84 -11.15 20.16
N GLY A 101 14.81 -11.26 21.07
CA GLY A 101 14.59 -11.11 22.52
C GLY A 101 14.27 -9.67 22.96
N ASN A 102 14.35 -8.69 22.06
CA ASN A 102 14.20 -7.28 22.39
C ASN A 102 12.89 -6.68 21.88
N LEU A 103 12.06 -6.21 22.81
CA LEU A 103 10.77 -5.57 22.50
C LEU A 103 10.93 -4.34 21.59
N TRP A 104 12.00 -3.56 21.77
CA TRP A 104 12.23 -2.35 21.01
C TRP A 104 12.45 -2.62 19.52
N ASN A 105 13.15 -3.71 19.17
CA ASN A 105 13.34 -4.09 17.77
C ASN A 105 12.01 -4.53 17.11
N MET A 106 11.13 -5.21 17.86
CA MET A 106 9.80 -5.58 17.38
C MET A 106 8.92 -4.36 17.15
N ILE A 107 8.92 -3.41 18.09
CA ILE A 107 8.21 -2.13 17.96
C ILE A 107 8.78 -1.33 16.77
N ALA A 108 10.10 -1.28 16.61
CA ALA A 108 10.75 -0.60 15.50
C ALA A 108 10.38 -1.21 14.14
N TYR A 109 10.29 -2.54 14.05
CA TYR A 109 9.81 -3.21 12.85
C TYR A 109 8.34 -2.88 12.52
N ALA A 110 7.44 -2.98 13.51
CA ALA A 110 6.02 -2.70 13.31
C ALA A 110 5.76 -1.21 12.98
N SER A 111 6.40 -0.30 13.71
CA SER A 111 6.30 1.14 13.47
C SER A 111 6.95 1.55 12.16
N GLY A 112 8.07 0.93 11.76
CA GLY A 112 8.70 1.13 10.46
C GLY A 112 7.80 0.72 9.31
N PHE A 113 7.03 -0.37 9.46
CA PHE A 113 6.03 -0.77 8.48
C PHE A 113 4.90 0.25 8.34
N ALA A 114 4.36 0.72 9.48
CA ALA A 114 3.31 1.74 9.48
C ALA A 114 3.80 3.07 8.88
N ALA A 115 4.97 3.55 9.31
CA ALA A 115 5.60 4.77 8.80
C ALA A 115 5.94 4.66 7.31
N GLY A 116 6.47 3.51 6.88
CA GLY A 116 6.74 3.23 5.46
C GLY A 116 5.48 3.25 4.60
N THR A 117 4.35 2.78 5.12
CA THR A 117 3.07 2.84 4.42
C THR A 117 2.61 4.28 4.22
N LEU A 118 2.66 5.10 5.29
CA LEU A 118 2.31 6.52 5.20
C LEU A 118 3.24 7.28 4.26
N PHE A 119 4.55 7.01 4.33
CA PHE A 119 5.53 7.63 3.46
C PHE A 119 5.36 7.20 2.00
N GLY A 120 5.10 5.91 1.75
CA GLY A 120 4.81 5.38 0.41
C GLY A 120 3.58 6.03 -0.21
N MET A 121 2.48 6.15 0.54
CA MET A 121 1.27 6.85 0.09
C MET A 121 1.52 8.34 -0.17
N TRP A 122 2.27 9.01 0.72
CA TRP A 122 2.64 10.41 0.51
C TRP A 122 3.47 10.59 -0.77
N LEU A 123 4.42 9.69 -1.01
CA LEU A 123 5.30 9.72 -2.16
C LEU A 123 4.53 9.43 -3.46
N GLU A 124 3.62 8.46 -3.45
CA GLU A 124 2.70 8.20 -4.55
C GLU A 124 1.89 9.45 -4.90
N SER A 125 1.31 10.11 -3.88
CA SER A 125 0.47 11.30 -4.07
C SER A 125 1.27 12.48 -4.67
N LYS A 126 2.53 12.64 -4.27
CA LYS A 126 3.39 13.74 -4.71
C LYS A 126 3.90 13.55 -6.13
N LEU A 127 4.14 12.32 -6.53
CA LEU A 127 4.65 12.03 -7.86
C LEU A 127 3.59 12.21 -8.96
N ALA A 128 2.29 12.16 -8.60
CA ALA A 128 1.16 12.40 -9.50
C ALA A 128 1.37 11.75 -10.89
N PHE A 129 1.89 10.52 -10.89
CA PHE A 129 2.36 9.86 -12.10
C PHE A 129 1.19 9.30 -12.92
N GLY A 130 1.29 9.47 -14.23
CA GLY A 130 0.40 8.89 -15.22
C GLY A 130 -0.76 9.80 -15.62
N ASP A 131 -1.63 9.23 -16.45
CA ASP A 131 -2.78 9.92 -17.04
C ASP A 131 -4.08 9.45 -16.38
N VAL A 132 -5.09 10.31 -16.44
CA VAL A 132 -6.46 10.02 -16.01
C VAL A 132 -7.45 10.46 -17.09
N ASP A 133 -8.57 9.76 -17.18
CA ASP A 133 -9.74 10.20 -17.95
C ASP A 133 -10.56 11.11 -17.03
N LEU A 134 -10.46 12.42 -17.26
CA LEU A 134 -11.24 13.43 -16.55
C LEU A 134 -12.58 13.59 -17.25
N ARG A 135 -13.67 13.32 -16.54
CA ARG A 135 -15.03 13.45 -17.05
C ARG A 135 -15.81 14.48 -16.25
N VAL A 136 -16.21 15.53 -16.95
CA VAL A 136 -17.05 16.60 -16.43
C VAL A 136 -18.46 16.44 -17.00
N ILE A 137 -19.45 16.43 -16.12
CA ILE A 137 -20.87 16.34 -16.47
C ILE A 137 -21.53 17.66 -16.06
N SER A 138 -22.10 18.36 -17.03
CA SER A 138 -22.84 19.61 -16.79
C SER A 138 -24.32 19.44 -17.17
N LEU A 139 -25.18 20.08 -16.40
CA LEU A 139 -26.62 20.22 -16.68
C LEU A 139 -26.92 21.43 -17.57
N ARG A 140 -25.95 22.33 -17.78
CA ARG A 140 -26.09 23.52 -18.61
C ARG A 140 -25.77 23.16 -20.06
N ARG A 141 -26.71 23.42 -20.96
CA ARG A 141 -26.58 23.15 -22.41
C ARG A 141 -25.52 24.00 -23.12
N GLU A 142 -25.13 25.13 -22.56
CA GLU A 142 -24.12 26.04 -23.12
C GLU A 142 -22.69 25.55 -22.75
N THR A 143 -22.41 24.27 -22.97
CA THR A 143 -21.22 23.58 -22.44
C THR A 143 -19.96 23.72 -23.30
N ASN A 144 -20.02 24.48 -24.40
CA ASN A 144 -18.84 24.80 -25.21
C ASN A 144 -17.76 25.48 -24.34
N ASP A 145 -18.14 26.30 -23.37
CA ASP A 145 -17.20 27.04 -22.52
C ASP A 145 -16.27 26.11 -21.73
N ILE A 146 -16.76 24.97 -21.24
CA ILE A 146 -15.93 24.00 -20.50
C ILE A 146 -14.95 23.31 -21.44
N ALA A 147 -15.44 22.83 -22.59
CA ALA A 147 -14.63 22.14 -23.56
C ALA A 147 -13.57 23.08 -24.17
N GLU A 148 -13.93 24.32 -24.49
CA GLU A 148 -13.03 25.36 -24.97
C GLU A 148 -12.02 25.78 -23.90
N ALA A 149 -12.42 25.93 -22.63
CA ALA A 149 -11.49 26.24 -21.55
C ALA A 149 -10.42 25.16 -21.38
N ILE A 150 -10.80 23.88 -21.47
CA ILE A 150 -9.86 22.76 -21.39
C ILE A 150 -8.98 22.69 -22.65
N ARG A 151 -9.54 22.90 -23.85
CA ARG A 151 -8.77 23.01 -25.11
C ARG A 151 -7.79 24.18 -25.10
N GLY A 152 -8.15 25.31 -24.50
CA GLY A 152 -7.29 26.48 -24.31
C GLY A 152 -6.12 26.24 -23.37
N GLN A 153 -6.21 25.25 -22.47
CA GLN A 153 -5.07 24.73 -21.70
C GLN A 153 -4.21 23.74 -22.49
N GLY A 154 -4.60 23.48 -23.74
CA GLY A 154 -3.93 22.60 -24.69
C GLY A 154 -4.36 21.15 -24.62
N TYR A 155 -5.41 20.76 -23.88
CA TYR A 155 -5.79 19.35 -23.79
C TYR A 155 -6.84 18.95 -24.83
N GLY A 156 -6.75 17.72 -25.33
CA GLY A 156 -7.78 17.14 -26.19
C GLY A 156 -9.06 16.87 -25.41
N VAL A 157 -10.20 17.17 -26.02
CA VAL A 157 -11.52 17.06 -25.40
C VAL A 157 -12.50 16.39 -26.35
N THR A 158 -13.23 15.40 -25.83
CA THR A 158 -14.38 14.77 -26.49
C THR A 158 -15.66 15.20 -25.79
N GLU A 159 -16.65 15.58 -26.59
CA GLU A 159 -17.96 16.05 -26.11
C GLU A 159 -19.02 15.02 -26.47
N VAL A 160 -19.86 14.68 -25.49
CA VAL A 160 -20.91 13.66 -25.63
C VAL A 160 -22.20 14.19 -25.02
N GLU A 161 -23.27 14.21 -25.80
CA GLU A 161 -24.61 14.48 -25.29
C GLU A 161 -25.17 13.24 -24.58
N GLY A 162 -25.77 13.44 -23.42
CA GLY A 162 -26.35 12.37 -22.60
C GLY A 162 -27.64 12.78 -21.91
N ARG A 163 -28.18 11.88 -21.08
CA ARG A 163 -29.37 12.13 -20.27
C ARG A 163 -29.17 11.61 -18.86
N GLY A 164 -29.29 12.49 -17.87
CA GLY A 164 -29.32 12.16 -16.45
C GLY A 164 -30.74 12.12 -15.90
N LEU A 165 -30.86 11.96 -14.57
CA LEU A 165 -32.15 11.94 -13.88
C LEU A 165 -32.96 13.23 -14.12
N SER A 166 -32.27 14.38 -14.05
CA SER A 166 -32.90 15.71 -14.18
C SER A 166 -33.06 16.17 -15.63
N GLY A 167 -32.79 15.31 -16.62
CA GLY A 167 -32.92 15.65 -18.04
C GLY A 167 -31.61 15.56 -18.83
N PRO A 168 -31.51 16.26 -19.97
CA PRO A 168 -30.32 16.26 -20.81
C PRO A 168 -29.07 16.74 -20.04
N VAL A 169 -27.94 16.10 -20.29
CA VAL A 169 -26.62 16.48 -19.76
C VAL A 169 -25.61 16.53 -20.88
N HIS A 170 -24.55 17.31 -20.67
CA HIS A 170 -23.40 17.33 -21.56
C HIS A 170 -22.18 16.79 -20.82
N VAL A 171 -21.51 15.83 -21.44
CA VAL A 171 -20.36 15.13 -20.87
C VAL A 171 -19.13 15.55 -21.65
N VAL A 172 -18.15 16.12 -20.94
CA VAL A 172 -16.86 16.55 -21.46
C VAL A 172 -15.81 15.60 -20.91
N ALA A 173 -15.15 14.83 -21.78
CA ALA A 173 -14.14 13.86 -21.42
C ALA A 173 -12.77 14.27 -21.97
N ALA A 174 -11.73 14.21 -21.13
CA ALA A 174 -10.38 14.58 -21.50
C ALA A 174 -9.36 13.67 -20.81
N VAL A 175 -8.47 13.06 -21.60
CA VAL A 175 -7.32 12.32 -21.06
C VAL A 175 -6.21 13.32 -20.75
N VAL A 176 -5.90 13.48 -19.46
CA VAL A 176 -4.95 14.49 -18.98
C VAL A 176 -3.94 13.91 -17.99
N PRO A 177 -2.74 14.50 -17.87
CA PRO A 177 -1.81 14.12 -16.82
C PRO A 177 -2.44 14.33 -15.45
N ARG A 178 -2.29 13.37 -14.53
CA ARG A 178 -2.87 13.45 -13.17
C ARG A 178 -2.48 14.74 -12.44
N LYS A 179 -1.25 15.22 -12.65
CA LYS A 179 -0.75 16.51 -12.10
C LYS A 179 -1.52 17.75 -12.57
N ALA A 180 -2.19 17.69 -13.73
CA ALA A 180 -2.97 18.80 -14.29
C ALA A 180 -4.39 18.89 -13.72
N VAL A 181 -4.91 17.79 -13.14
CA VAL A 181 -6.28 17.69 -12.63
C VAL A 181 -6.64 18.80 -11.65
N PRO A 182 -5.83 19.15 -10.63
CA PRO A 182 -6.21 20.21 -9.69
C PRO A 182 -6.40 21.57 -10.37
N LYS A 183 -5.64 21.86 -11.43
CA LYS A 183 -5.76 23.09 -12.21
C LYS A 183 -7.03 23.06 -13.07
N LEU A 184 -7.29 21.95 -13.76
CA LEU A 184 -8.45 21.79 -14.62
C LEU A 184 -9.76 21.76 -13.83
N VAL A 185 -9.80 21.12 -12.66
CA VAL A 185 -10.98 21.11 -11.79
C VAL A 185 -11.32 22.52 -11.31
N LYS A 186 -10.31 23.34 -10.99
CA LYS A 186 -10.54 24.76 -10.64
C LYS A 186 -11.15 25.53 -11.80
N LEU A 187 -10.54 25.41 -12.98
CA LEU A 187 -11.03 26.04 -14.21
C LEU A 187 -12.48 25.63 -14.53
N VAL A 188 -12.79 24.35 -14.46
CA VAL A 188 -14.14 23.81 -14.69
C VAL A 188 -15.15 24.38 -13.70
N ARG A 189 -14.78 24.50 -12.41
CA ARG A 189 -15.66 25.07 -11.38
C ARG A 189 -15.85 26.58 -11.50
N GLU A 190 -14.89 27.30 -12.08
CA GLU A 190 -15.03 28.73 -12.39
C GLU A 190 -16.06 28.94 -13.52
N VAL A 191 -16.08 28.06 -14.52
CA VAL A 191 -17.03 28.10 -15.63
C VAL A 191 -18.42 27.59 -15.21
N ASP A 192 -18.49 26.43 -14.55
CA ASP A 192 -19.72 25.84 -14.06
C ASP A 192 -19.57 25.31 -12.62
N PRO A 193 -19.98 26.09 -11.61
CA PRO A 193 -19.98 25.66 -10.22
C PRO A 193 -20.89 24.46 -9.93
N GLY A 194 -21.89 24.20 -10.77
CA GLY A 194 -22.83 23.09 -10.64
C GLY A 194 -22.38 21.81 -11.35
N SER A 195 -21.21 21.82 -11.99
CA SER A 195 -20.68 20.67 -12.70
C SER A 195 -20.25 19.54 -11.77
N PHE A 196 -20.46 18.30 -12.23
CA PHE A 196 -20.03 17.10 -11.55
C PHE A 196 -18.78 16.55 -12.23
N VAL A 197 -17.72 16.28 -11.46
CA VAL A 197 -16.42 15.84 -12.00
C VAL A 197 -16.05 14.46 -11.47
N THR A 198 -15.67 13.57 -12.37
CA THR A 198 -15.17 12.22 -12.11
C THR A 198 -13.84 12.02 -12.79
N MET A 199 -13.05 11.07 -12.28
CA MET A 199 -11.73 10.75 -12.81
C MET A 199 -11.48 9.26 -12.72
N ASP A 200 -11.09 8.66 -13.85
CA ASP A 200 -10.73 7.25 -13.94
C ASP A 200 -9.24 7.09 -14.29
N ASP A 201 -8.59 6.07 -13.72
CA ASP A 201 -7.18 5.82 -13.99
C ASP A 201 -6.95 5.21 -15.37
N VAL A 202 -6.12 5.87 -16.18
CA VAL A 202 -5.74 5.36 -17.50
C VAL A 202 -4.45 4.55 -17.38
N ARG A 203 -4.54 3.26 -17.72
CA ARG A 203 -3.40 2.33 -17.71
C ARG A 203 -2.50 2.46 -18.93
N TRP A 204 -3.11 2.77 -20.09
CA TRP A 204 -2.42 2.84 -21.36
C TRP A 204 -3.13 3.82 -22.30
N VAL A 205 -2.34 4.64 -22.99
CA VAL A 205 -2.79 5.56 -24.03
C VAL A 205 -2.06 5.21 -25.31
N SER A 206 -2.80 5.07 -26.41
CA SER A 206 -2.22 4.91 -27.75
C SER A 206 -2.96 5.84 -28.71
N GLY A 207 -2.22 6.77 -29.31
CA GLY A 207 -2.82 7.84 -30.12
C GLY A 207 -3.60 8.87 -29.29
N GLY A 208 -4.44 9.65 -29.96
CA GLY A 208 -5.22 10.73 -29.36
C GLY A 208 -4.40 12.00 -29.07
N PHE A 209 -5.08 13.10 -28.78
CA PHE A 209 -4.44 14.37 -28.43
C PHE A 209 -4.15 14.43 -26.93
N VAL A 210 -3.05 13.79 -26.52
CA VAL A 210 -2.65 13.66 -25.11
C VAL A 210 -1.42 14.54 -24.85
N GLY A 211 -1.63 15.87 -24.86
CA GLY A 211 -0.60 16.88 -24.64
C GLY A 211 -1.03 18.27 -25.12
N ILE A 212 -0.33 19.32 -24.66
CA ILE A 212 -0.62 20.75 -24.93
C ILE A 212 -0.53 21.05 -26.44
N ILE A 213 -1.59 21.64 -27.04
CA ILE A 213 -1.56 22.25 -28.37
C ILE A 213 -0.40 23.25 -28.42
N LYS A 214 0.63 22.92 -29.20
CA LYS A 214 1.78 23.79 -29.45
C LYS A 214 1.69 24.39 -30.84
#